data_AF-A0A1I4TBX7-F1
#
_entry.id   AF-A0A1I4TBX7-F1
#
_cell.length_a   1.000
_cell.length_b   1.000
_cell.length_c   1.000
_cell.angle_alpha   90.00
_cell.angle_beta   90.00
_cell.angle_gamma   90.00
#
_symmetry.space_group_name_H-M   'P 1'
#
loop_
_entity.id
_entity.type
_entity.pdbx_description
1 polymer ?
#
loop_
_entity_poly.entity_id
_entity_poly.type
_entity_poly.pdbx_seq_one_letter_code
_entity_poly.pdbx_strand_id
1 'polypeptide(L)'
;MKRLKKRNDYVKVARGARTPRRGFLLQSLRRPDAVEDDAEADARFGFTVTKKMGNAVVRNRIRRRLKEAVRLAGAAVADPKRDFVLVGRRPALDMPFTDLVAEVVGAVRAAASDKTGPRGGKGALKPAPSEEDKGP
;
A
#
# COMPACT_ATOMS: atom_id res chain seq x y z
N MET A 1 11.95 10.35 -2.08
CA MET A 1 10.95 9.63 -1.26
C MET A 1 11.55 9.30 0.11
N LYS A 2 10.96 9.80 1.21
CA LYS A 2 11.39 9.41 2.57
C LYS A 2 10.88 8.00 2.92
N ARG A 3 11.66 7.24 3.69
CA ARG A 3 11.35 5.85 4.06
C ARG A 3 10.88 5.75 5.50
N LEU A 4 9.82 4.98 5.75
CA LEU A 4 9.39 4.61 7.09
C LEU A 4 10.34 3.54 7.67
N LYS A 5 11.02 3.84 8.78
CA LYS A 5 12.05 2.97 9.38
C LYS A 5 11.65 2.35 10.73
N LYS A 6 10.91 3.08 11.58
CA LYS A 6 10.63 2.66 12.96
C LYS A 6 9.45 1.68 13.01
N ARG A 7 9.61 0.56 13.73
CA ARG A 7 8.54 -0.45 13.89
C ARG A 7 7.25 0.15 14.47
N ASN A 8 7.37 1.06 15.44
CA ASN A 8 6.20 1.73 16.04
C ASN A 8 5.38 2.46 14.97
N ASP A 9 6.03 3.13 14.02
CA ASP A 9 5.35 3.82 12.93
C ASP A 9 4.58 2.84 12.02
N TYR A 10 5.15 1.66 11.71
CA TYR A 10 4.43 0.63 10.96
C TYR A 10 3.17 0.15 11.70
N VAL A 11 3.25 -0.04 13.03
CA VAL A 11 2.11 -0.45 13.84
C VAL A 11 1.02 0.63 13.86
N LYS A 12 1.40 1.91 13.98
CA LYS A 12 0.47 3.04 13.89
C LYS A 12 -0.24 3.07 12.54
N VAL A 13 0.51 3.01 11.43
CA VAL A 13 -0.06 3.03 10.07
C VAL A 13 -1.01 1.85 9.81
N ALA A 14 -0.71 0.67 10.35
CA ALA A 14 -1.56 -0.51 10.20
C ALA A 14 -2.97 -0.37 10.80
N ARG A 15 -3.15 0.58 11.75
CA ARG A 15 -4.44 0.96 12.35
C ARG A 15 -5.18 2.05 11.56
N GLY A 16 -4.53 2.66 10.58
CA GLY A 16 -5.10 3.72 9.75
C GLY A 16 -6.02 3.21 8.63
N ALA A 17 -6.27 4.09 7.67
CA ALA A 17 -7.11 3.82 6.51
C ALA A 17 -6.50 2.74 5.60
N ARG A 18 -7.36 1.99 4.92
CA ARG A 18 -7.00 0.82 4.12
C ARG A 18 -7.58 0.94 2.72
N THR A 19 -6.70 0.92 1.71
CA THR A 19 -7.10 0.96 0.30
C THR A 19 -6.61 -0.32 -0.39
N PRO A 20 -7.47 -1.35 -0.52
CA PRO A 20 -7.09 -2.59 -1.17
C PRO A 20 -6.89 -2.38 -2.68
N ARG A 21 -5.86 -3.02 -3.22
CA ARG A 21 -5.57 -3.12 -4.66
C ARG A 21 -5.24 -4.57 -5.02
N ARG A 22 -5.10 -4.88 -6.31
CA ARG A 22 -4.79 -6.24 -6.77
C ARG A 22 -3.37 -6.62 -6.36
N GLY A 23 -2.39 -5.74 -6.60
CA GLY A 23 -0.99 -5.99 -6.29
C GLY A 23 -0.62 -5.82 -4.81
N PHE A 24 -1.38 -5.06 -4.03
CA PHE A 24 -1.04 -4.72 -2.65
C PHE A 24 -2.25 -4.22 -1.85
N LEU A 25 -2.08 -4.07 -0.54
CA LEU A 25 -2.96 -3.26 0.31
C LEU A 25 -2.19 -2.01 0.73
N LEU A 26 -2.75 -0.83 0.48
CA LEU A 26 -2.21 0.41 1.03
C LEU A 26 -2.80 0.63 2.43
N GLN A 27 -1.94 0.82 3.42
CA GLN A 27 -2.28 1.33 4.72
C GLN A 27 -1.80 2.78 4.80
N SER A 28 -2.61 3.70 5.32
CA SER A 28 -2.22 5.10 5.44
C SER A 28 -2.69 5.74 6.73
N LEU A 29 -1.90 6.66 7.25
CA LEU A 29 -2.25 7.44 8.44
C LEU A 29 -1.72 8.86 8.29
N ARG A 30 -2.58 9.85 8.54
CA ARG A 30 -2.15 11.25 8.65
C ARG A 30 -1.41 11.43 9.97
N ARG A 31 -0.22 12.05 9.90
CA ARG A 31 0.60 12.35 11.08
C ARG A 31 0.00 13.59 11.76
N PRO A 32 -0.47 13.47 13.02
CA PRO A 32 -1.02 14.62 13.75
C PRO A 32 0.07 15.65 14.09
N ASP A 33 1.30 15.19 14.32
CA ASP A 33 2.43 16.01 14.75
C ASP A 33 3.17 16.69 13.57
N ALA A 34 2.66 16.58 12.34
CA ALA A 34 3.26 17.26 11.19
C ALA A 34 2.83 18.74 11.22
N VAL A 35 3.76 19.61 11.63
CA VAL A 35 3.56 21.06 11.74
C VAL A 35 3.10 21.63 10.39
N GLU A 36 2.25 22.65 10.42
CA GLU A 36 1.63 23.15 9.19
C GLU A 36 2.64 23.77 8.21
N ASP A 37 3.68 24.39 8.74
CA ASP A 37 4.77 25.07 8.01
C ASP A 37 6.04 24.24 7.84
N ASP A 38 5.97 22.92 8.08
CA ASP A 38 7.11 22.04 7.93
C ASP A 38 7.36 21.80 6.42
N ALA A 39 8.07 22.72 5.77
CA ALA A 39 8.43 22.68 4.36
C ALA A 39 9.23 21.40 3.98
N GLU A 40 9.73 20.66 4.97
CA GLU A 40 10.40 19.37 4.82
C GLU A 40 9.52 18.14 5.07
N ALA A 41 8.23 18.30 5.37
CA ALA A 41 7.33 17.18 5.52
C ALA A 41 7.21 16.43 4.19
N ASP A 42 7.86 15.27 4.06
CA ASP A 42 7.65 14.38 2.94
C ASP A 42 6.77 13.21 3.36
N ALA A 43 5.98 12.72 2.40
CA ALA A 43 5.32 11.44 2.53
C ALA A 43 6.36 10.33 2.79
N ARG A 44 6.10 9.52 3.83
CA ARG A 44 7.00 8.40 4.20
C ARG A 44 6.37 7.09 3.77
N PHE A 45 7.16 6.24 3.10
CA PHE A 45 6.67 4.94 2.63
C PHE A 45 7.41 3.79 3.29
N GLY A 46 6.64 2.80 3.73
CA GLY A 46 7.08 1.49 4.19
C GLY A 46 6.59 0.37 3.27
N PHE A 47 7.29 -0.77 3.30
CA PHE A 47 6.95 -1.92 2.46
C PHE A 47 7.00 -3.20 3.29
N THR A 48 5.90 -3.94 3.27
CA THR A 48 5.78 -5.23 3.96
C THR A 48 5.45 -6.31 2.95
N VAL A 49 6.20 -7.41 2.95
CA VAL A 49 5.89 -8.60 2.15
C VAL A 49 6.02 -9.82 3.06
N THR A 50 4.90 -10.49 3.33
CA THR A 50 4.85 -11.58 4.32
C THR A 50 5.42 -12.88 3.76
N LYS A 51 5.77 -13.83 4.64
CA LYS A 51 6.24 -15.18 4.24
C LYS A 51 5.20 -15.92 3.38
N LYS A 52 3.92 -15.59 3.52
CA LYS A 52 2.81 -16.15 2.73
C LYS A 52 2.93 -15.88 1.23
N MET A 53 3.71 -14.88 0.82
CA MET A 53 3.86 -14.53 -0.60
C MET A 53 4.87 -15.41 -1.34
N GLY A 54 5.69 -16.19 -0.61
CA GLY A 54 6.68 -17.11 -1.18
C GLY A 54 8.05 -16.99 -0.54
N ASN A 55 9.04 -17.59 -1.21
CA ASN A 55 10.44 -17.59 -0.77
C ASN A 55 11.07 -16.18 -0.77
N ALA A 56 12.32 -16.07 -0.32
CA ALA A 56 13.03 -14.79 -0.24
C ALA A 56 13.11 -14.07 -1.60
N VAL A 57 13.33 -14.81 -2.69
CA VAL A 57 13.44 -14.26 -4.05
C VAL A 57 12.12 -13.62 -4.48
N VAL A 58 11.01 -14.35 -4.33
CA VAL A 58 9.66 -13.84 -4.67
C VAL A 58 9.33 -12.60 -3.86
N ARG A 59 9.57 -12.63 -2.54
CA ARG A 59 9.31 -11.47 -1.66
C ARG A 59 10.14 -10.25 -2.05
N ASN A 60 11.42 -10.47 -2.37
CA ASN A 60 12.31 -9.40 -2.79
C ASN A 60 11.90 -8.81 -4.13
N ARG A 61 11.45 -9.64 -5.09
CA ARG A 61 10.93 -9.18 -6.38
C ARG A 61 9.68 -8.33 -6.20
N ILE A 62 8.70 -8.77 -5.40
CA ILE A 62 7.52 -7.98 -5.05
C ILE A 62 7.92 -6.64 -4.42
N ARG A 63 8.82 -6.67 -3.42
CA ARG A 63 9.29 -5.46 -2.74
C ARG A 63 9.99 -4.48 -3.68
N ARG A 64 10.83 -4.98 -4.60
CA ARG A 64 11.52 -4.17 -5.62
C ARG A 64 10.51 -3.52 -6.55
N ARG A 65 9.55 -4.29 -7.08
CA ARG A 65 8.49 -3.78 -7.96
C ARG A 65 7.65 -2.70 -7.29
N LEU A 66 7.21 -2.90 -6.04
CA LEU A 66 6.44 -1.90 -5.30
C LEU A 66 7.23 -0.62 -5.02
N LYS A 67 8.52 -0.75 -4.65
CA LYS A 67 9.39 0.42 -4.46
C LYS A 67 9.52 1.24 -5.72
N GLU A 68 9.74 0.57 -6.85
CA GLU A 68 9.90 1.24 -8.14
C GLU A 68 8.59 1.88 -8.60
N ALA A 69 7.46 1.21 -8.38
CA ALA A 69 6.15 1.77 -8.67
C ALA A 69 5.88 3.06 -7.86
N VAL A 70 6.22 3.07 -6.57
CA VAL A 70 6.11 4.27 -5.73
C VAL A 70 7.09 5.37 -6.18
N ARG A 71 8.32 5.01 -6.59
CA ARG A 71 9.29 5.96 -7.11
C ARG A 71 8.75 6.68 -8.35
N LEU A 72 8.12 5.95 -9.27
CA LEU A 72 7.56 6.48 -10.51
C LEU A 72 6.21 7.18 -10.35
N ALA A 73 5.33 6.68 -9.47
CA ALA A 73 4.07 7.34 -9.14
C ALA A 73 4.29 8.75 -8.57
N GLY A 74 5.49 9.00 -8.05
CA GLY A 74 5.93 10.30 -7.57
C GLY A 74 5.40 10.60 -6.19
N ALA A 75 6.26 11.18 -5.35
CA ALA A 75 5.83 11.85 -4.12
C ALA A 75 4.81 12.97 -4.39
N ALA A 76 4.67 13.42 -5.65
CA ALA A 76 3.79 14.50 -6.10
C ALA A 76 2.29 14.27 -5.81
N VAL A 77 1.82 13.02 -5.74
CA VAL A 77 0.42 12.72 -5.40
C VAL A 77 0.21 12.42 -3.92
N ALA A 78 1.28 12.30 -3.15
CA ALA A 78 1.21 11.87 -1.76
C ALA A 78 1.11 13.08 -0.84
N ASP A 79 0.10 13.08 0.03
CA ASP A 79 -0.01 14.06 1.11
C ASP A 79 1.29 14.03 1.93
N PRO A 80 2.05 15.14 1.98
CA PRO A 80 3.33 15.22 2.67
C PRO A 80 3.23 14.83 4.14
N LYS A 81 2.05 15.03 4.76
CA LYS A 81 1.76 14.76 6.18
C LYS A 81 1.28 13.34 6.42
N ARG A 82 1.34 12.43 5.43
CA ARG A 82 0.89 11.04 5.57
C ARG A 82 2.03 10.03 5.54
N ASP A 83 1.85 8.98 6.34
CA ASP A 83 2.63 7.76 6.27
C ASP A 83 1.85 6.71 5.49
N PHE A 84 2.57 5.97 4.65
CA PHE A 84 2.03 4.93 3.79
C PHE A 84 2.78 3.63 4.02
N VAL A 85 2.08 2.50 4.12
CA VAL A 85 2.67 1.17 4.13
C VAL A 85 2.00 0.33 3.07
N LEU A 86 2.78 -0.14 2.10
CA LEU A 86 2.31 -1.07 1.06
C LEU A 86 2.56 -2.50 1.54
N VAL A 87 1.47 -3.24 1.75
CA VAL A 87 1.52 -4.68 2.04
C VAL A 87 1.38 -5.44 0.72
N GLY A 88 2.50 -5.94 0.21
CA GLY A 88 2.57 -6.61 -1.09
C GLY A 88 1.78 -7.93 -1.12
N ARG A 89 1.06 -8.13 -2.23
CA ARG A 89 0.31 -9.34 -2.55
C ARG A 89 0.94 -10.04 -3.74
N ARG A 90 0.60 -11.32 -3.94
CA ARG A 90 1.17 -12.15 -5.00
C ARG A 90 0.97 -11.57 -6.42
N PRO A 91 -0.18 -10.96 -6.78
CA PRO A 91 -0.35 -10.38 -8.11
C PRO A 91 0.66 -9.28 -8.48
N ALA A 92 1.28 -8.60 -7.52
CA ALA A 92 2.33 -7.63 -7.81
C ALA A 92 3.59 -8.24 -8.43
N LEU A 93 3.75 -9.56 -8.40
CA LEU A 93 4.85 -10.27 -9.04
C LEU A 93 4.72 -10.24 -10.57
N ASP A 94 3.51 -10.49 -11.07
CA ASP A 94 3.27 -10.90 -12.47
C ASP A 94 2.41 -9.90 -13.25
N MET A 95 1.67 -9.00 -12.58
CA MET A 95 0.89 -7.98 -13.28
C MET A 95 1.79 -7.04 -14.09
N PRO A 96 1.30 -6.43 -15.18
CA PRO A 96 2.05 -5.41 -15.91
C PRO A 96 2.53 -4.30 -14.96
N PHE A 97 3.78 -3.86 -15.16
CA PHE A 97 4.37 -2.88 -14.24
C PHE A 97 3.68 -1.51 -14.33
N THR A 98 3.22 -1.13 -15.52
CA THR A 98 2.38 0.05 -15.76
C THR A 98 1.10 0.03 -14.92
N ASP A 99 0.42 -1.11 -14.88
CA ASP A 99 -0.80 -1.29 -14.08
C ASP A 99 -0.49 -1.15 -12.59
N LEU A 100 0.65 -1.69 -12.14
CA LEU A 100 1.07 -1.57 -10.75
C LEU A 100 1.33 -0.11 -10.36
N VAL A 101 1.94 0.68 -11.25
CA VAL A 101 2.12 2.13 -11.07
C VAL A 101 0.76 2.83 -10.98
N ALA A 102 -0.17 2.52 -11.89
CA ALA A 102 -1.52 3.08 -11.89
C ALA A 102 -2.29 2.75 -10.60
N GLU A 103 -2.20 1.51 -10.11
CA GLU A 103 -2.78 1.11 -8.83
C GLU A 103 -2.21 1.92 -7.65
N VAL A 104 -0.90 2.18 -7.64
CA VAL A 104 -0.25 3.01 -6.62
C VAL A 104 -0.78 4.44 -6.67
N VAL A 105 -0.81 5.07 -7.84
CA VAL A 105 -1.34 6.44 -8.01
C VAL A 105 -2.79 6.52 -7.53
N GLY A 106 -3.64 5.60 -7.97
CA GLY A 106 -5.05 5.56 -7.58
C GLY A 106 -5.23 5.31 -6.08
N ALA A 107 -4.40 4.47 -5.46
CA ALA A 107 -4.47 4.21 -4.03
C ALA A 107 -4.06 5.44 -3.19
N VAL A 108 -2.98 6.11 -3.58
CA VAL A 108 -2.49 7.30 -2.86
C VAL A 108 -3.48 8.46 -2.96
N ARG A 109 -4.06 8.71 -4.15
CA ARG A 109 -5.10 9.75 -4.34
C ARG A 109 -6.36 9.46 -3.52
N ALA A 110 -6.81 8.21 -3.48
CA ALA A 110 -7.96 7.81 -2.66
C ALA A 110 -7.68 8.05 -1.16
N ALA A 111 -6.49 7.69 -0.70
CA ALA A 111 -6.08 7.90 0.69
C ALA A 111 -5.97 9.39 1.09
N ALA A 112 -5.68 10.29 0.14
CA ALA A 112 -5.68 11.74 0.36
C ALA A 112 -7.09 12.33 0.46
N SER A 113 -8.04 11.74 -0.27
CA SER A 113 -9.44 12.21 -0.35
C SER A 113 -10.29 11.79 0.85
N ASP A 114 -9.84 10.82 1.64
CA ASP A 114 -10.46 10.44 2.90
C ASP A 114 -10.28 11.57 3.93
N LYS A 115 -11.23 12.52 3.89
CA LYS A 115 -11.56 13.41 4.99
C LYS A 115 -12.14 12.54 6.11
N THR A 116 -11.38 12.43 7.20
CA THR A 116 -11.88 12.05 8.53
C THR A 116 -12.12 10.54 8.80
N GLY A 117 -11.29 9.98 9.71
CA GLY A 117 -11.67 8.87 10.60
C GLY A 117 -11.40 7.44 10.11
N PRO A 118 -11.11 6.49 11.03
CA PRO A 118 -10.93 5.09 10.70
C PRO A 118 -12.29 4.50 10.31
N ARG A 119 -12.64 4.51 9.03
CA ARG A 119 -13.79 3.72 8.57
C ARG A 119 -13.44 2.25 8.73
N GLY A 120 -14.09 1.65 9.72
CA GLY A 120 -14.01 0.25 10.08
C GLY A 120 -14.16 -0.65 8.85
N GLY A 121 -13.46 -1.79 8.90
CA GLY A 121 -13.47 -2.78 7.85
C GLY A 121 -14.89 -3.21 7.48
N LYS A 122 -15.34 -2.81 6.30
CA LYS A 122 -16.31 -3.56 5.50
C LYS A 122 -15.78 -3.62 4.09
N GLY A 123 -15.31 -4.80 3.74
CA GLY A 123 -14.69 -5.13 2.46
C GLY A 123 -14.36 -6.61 2.48
N ALA A 124 -15.39 -7.43 2.71
CA ALA A 124 -15.35 -8.86 2.48
C ALA A 124 -14.88 -9.06 1.03
N LEU A 125 -13.65 -9.54 0.86
CA LEU A 125 -13.29 -10.18 -0.39
C LEU A 125 -13.91 -11.57 -0.32
N LYS A 126 -15.13 -11.72 -0.87
CA LYS A 126 -15.69 -13.03 -1.17
C LYS A 126 -14.63 -13.79 -2.01
N PRO A 127 -14.33 -15.07 -1.70
CA PRO A 127 -13.55 -15.88 -2.63
C PRO A 127 -14.32 -15.95 -3.95
N ALA A 128 -13.58 -15.80 -5.06
CA ALA A 128 -14.11 -16.00 -6.41
C ALA A 128 -14.68 -17.42 -6.55
N PRO A 129 -15.76 -17.62 -7.32
CA PRO A 129 -16.24 -18.96 -7.62
C PRO A 129 -15.22 -19.65 -8.53
N SER A 130 -14.70 -20.80 -8.10
CA SER A 130 -14.12 -21.78 -9.00
C SER A 130 -15.23 -22.75 -9.38
N GLU A 131 -15.75 -22.57 -10.61
CA GLU A 131 -16.43 -23.61 -11.38
C GLU A 131 -15.45 -24.73 -11.76
N GLU A 132 -16.00 -25.83 -12.28
CA GLU A 132 -15.44 -27.18 -12.56
C GLU A 132 -15.73 -28.16 -11.40
N ASP A 133 -16.91 -28.76 -11.31
CA ASP A 133 -17.53 -29.75 -12.22
C ASP A 133 -16.56 -30.83 -12.74
N LYS A 134 -16.56 -31.95 -12.02
CA LYS A 134 -16.57 -33.28 -12.63
C LYS A 134 -17.13 -34.27 -11.61
N GLY A 135 -18.42 -34.59 -11.73
CA GLY A 135 -19.00 -35.81 -11.15
C GLY A 135 -18.66 -37.05 -11.98
N PRO A 136 -19.44 -38.11 -11.81
CA PRO A 136 -19.41 -39.07 -10.71
C PRO A 136 -18.35 -40.18 -10.89
#